data_AF-A0A6M1RHH2-F1
#
_entry.id   AF-A0A6M1RHH2-F1
#
_cell.length_a   1.000
_cell.length_b   1.000
_cell.length_c   1.000
_cell.angle_alpha   90.00
_cell.angle_beta   90.00
_cell.angle_gamma   90.00
#
_symmetry.space_group_name_H-M   'P 1'
#
loop_
_entity.id
_entity.type
_entity.pdbx_description
1 polymer ?
#
loop_
_entity_poly.entity_id
_entity_poly.type
_entity_poly.pdbx_seq_one_letter_code
_entity_poly.pdbx_strand_id
1 'polypeptide(L)'
;MKRVWWLVGLLVTGLAVNGLAAEAKIKELYEKECAKCHGSDGKGDTKMGKKLACKDYTDPKVQAEMKDEEAFKAIKEGLKDKNGRTLMKPLEGVSDDDIKALVAYMRSFKK
;
A
#
# COMPACT_ATOMS: atom_id res chain seq x y z
N MET A 1 -18.84 -3.69 -59.54
CA MET A 1 -17.51 -4.11 -59.03
C MET A 1 -17.20 -3.24 -57.84
N LYS A 2 -17.27 -3.78 -56.61
CA LYS A 2 -16.12 -3.96 -55.71
C LYS A 2 -15.37 -2.62 -55.51
N ARG A 3 -15.40 -1.92 -54.36
CA ARG A 3 -15.07 -2.42 -53.02
C ARG A 3 -14.94 -1.25 -52.02
N VAL A 4 -15.18 -1.56 -50.73
CA VAL A 4 -14.41 -1.09 -49.55
C VAL A 4 -14.73 0.35 -49.09
N TRP A 5 -15.69 0.48 -48.18
CA TRP A 5 -15.49 0.57 -46.71
C TRP A 5 -14.96 1.95 -46.29
N TRP A 6 -15.88 2.80 -45.84
CA TRP A 6 -15.54 3.98 -45.06
C TRP A 6 -15.08 3.54 -43.66
N LEU A 7 -13.86 3.96 -43.33
CA LEU A 7 -13.20 3.72 -42.06
C LEU A 7 -13.97 4.43 -40.94
N VAL A 8 -14.54 3.63 -40.03
CA VAL A 8 -14.83 4.06 -38.66
C VAL A 8 -13.49 4.24 -37.96
N GLY A 9 -13.01 5.48 -37.93
CA GLY A 9 -11.86 5.88 -37.12
C GLY A 9 -12.26 5.82 -35.64
N LEU A 10 -11.88 4.72 -35.00
CA LEU A 10 -12.12 4.39 -33.60
C LEU A 10 -11.52 5.49 -32.69
N LEU A 11 -12.39 6.14 -31.93
CA LEU A 11 -12.07 7.12 -30.90
C LEU A 11 -11.93 6.34 -29.58
N VAL A 12 -10.71 5.99 -29.15
CA VAL A 12 -10.48 5.26 -27.89
C VAL A 12 -9.26 5.83 -27.12
N THR A 13 -9.60 6.72 -26.19
CA THR A 13 -9.10 6.86 -24.79
C THR A 13 -7.59 6.79 -24.50
N GLY A 14 -6.98 7.95 -24.23
CA GLY A 14 -5.64 8.09 -23.64
C GLY A 14 -5.64 8.56 -22.18
N LEU A 15 -6.20 7.78 -21.24
CA LEU A 15 -6.29 8.15 -19.81
C LEU A 15 -5.72 7.13 -18.80
N ALA A 16 -5.05 6.06 -19.24
CA ALA A 16 -4.62 4.98 -18.34
C ALA A 16 -3.15 5.07 -17.84
N VAL A 17 -2.36 6.05 -18.29
CA VAL A 17 -0.89 6.03 -18.06
C VAL A 17 -0.49 6.47 -16.64
N ASN A 18 -1.29 7.31 -15.97
CA ASN A 18 -0.93 7.90 -14.68
C ASN A 18 -1.08 6.93 -13.49
N GLY A 19 -1.98 5.93 -13.57
CA GLY A 19 -2.22 4.99 -12.47
C GLY A 19 -1.07 4.01 -12.25
N LEU A 20 -0.52 3.46 -13.33
CA LEU A 20 0.55 2.45 -13.29
C LEU A 20 1.85 2.99 -12.67
N ALA A 21 2.22 4.24 -12.99
CA ALA A 21 3.42 4.86 -12.42
C ALA A 21 3.27 5.13 -10.91
N ALA A 22 2.08 5.53 -10.46
CA ALA A 22 1.79 5.73 -9.05
C ALA A 22 1.81 4.39 -8.27
N GLU A 23 1.20 3.34 -8.81
CA GLU A 23 1.23 2.00 -8.20
C GLU A 23 2.66 1.46 -8.05
N ALA A 24 3.50 1.61 -9.09
CA ALA A 24 4.90 1.19 -9.06
C ALA A 24 5.69 1.94 -7.98
N LYS A 25 5.52 3.27 -7.88
CA LYS A 25 6.15 4.11 -6.85
C LYS A 25 5.78 3.63 -5.44
N ILE A 26 4.49 3.39 -5.18
CA ILE A 26 4.01 3.00 -3.86
C ILE A 26 4.47 1.60 -3.48
N LYS A 27 4.48 0.67 -4.43
CA LYS A 27 5.06 -0.65 -4.23
C LYS A 27 6.54 -0.57 -3.86
N GLU A 28 7.33 0.20 -4.60
CA GLU A 28 8.75 0.40 -4.30
C GLU A 28 8.96 1.02 -2.92
N LEU A 29 8.16 2.02 -2.57
CA LEU A 29 8.19 2.65 -1.25
C LEU A 29 7.86 1.65 -0.13
N TYR A 30 6.84 0.81 -0.32
CA TYR A 30 6.50 -0.24 0.63
C TYR A 30 7.64 -1.27 0.79
N GLU A 31 8.22 -1.74 -0.32
CA GLU A 31 9.34 -2.68 -0.28
C GLU A 31 10.55 -2.10 0.47
N LYS A 32 10.85 -0.81 0.25
CA LYS A 32 12.00 -0.13 0.86
C LYS A 32 11.79 0.17 2.33
N GLU A 33 10.61 0.66 2.72
CA GLU A 33 10.38 1.24 4.05
C GLU A 33 9.55 0.34 4.98
N CYS A 34 8.71 -0.56 4.44
CA CYS A 34 7.72 -1.31 5.21
C CYS A 34 8.03 -2.82 5.27
N ALA A 35 8.46 -3.41 4.15
CA ALA A 35 8.54 -4.88 3.99
C ALA A 35 9.53 -5.55 4.94
N LYS A 36 10.53 -4.84 5.47
CA LYS A 36 11.46 -5.37 6.48
C LYS A 36 10.73 -5.85 7.75
N CYS A 37 9.63 -5.21 8.12
CA CYS A 37 8.82 -5.55 9.29
C CYS A 37 7.52 -6.24 8.89
N HIS A 38 6.84 -5.73 7.87
CA HIS A 38 5.51 -6.20 7.46
C HIS A 38 5.55 -7.33 6.43
N GLY A 39 6.72 -7.67 5.89
CA GLY A 39 6.87 -8.63 4.79
C GLY A 39 6.43 -8.04 3.45
N SER A 40 7.08 -8.44 2.37
CA SER A 40 6.65 -8.10 1.00
C SER A 40 5.30 -8.74 0.64
N ASP A 41 4.90 -9.78 1.37
CA ASP A 41 3.61 -10.46 1.26
C ASP A 41 2.57 -10.00 2.30
N GLY A 42 2.90 -8.99 3.12
CA GLY A 42 2.00 -8.39 4.10
C GLY A 42 1.74 -9.22 5.36
N LYS A 43 2.38 -10.39 5.52
CA LYS A 43 2.10 -11.28 6.66
C LYS A 43 2.74 -10.87 7.98
N GLY A 44 3.73 -9.97 7.95
CA GLY A 44 4.54 -9.66 9.12
C GLY A 44 5.42 -10.83 9.60
N ASP A 45 5.56 -11.91 8.82
CA ASP A 45 6.31 -13.12 9.17
C ASP A 45 7.84 -12.95 9.05
N THR A 46 8.34 -11.74 9.29
CA THR A 46 9.78 -11.45 9.32
C THR A 46 10.31 -11.60 10.75
N LYS A 47 11.64 -11.74 10.89
CA LYS A 47 12.29 -11.75 12.22
C LYS A 47 11.93 -10.50 13.03
N MET A 48 11.83 -9.34 12.37
CA MET A 48 11.49 -8.08 13.03
C MET A 48 9.97 -7.96 13.28
N GLY A 49 9.15 -8.40 12.33
CA GLY A 49 7.70 -8.43 12.48
C GLY A 49 7.24 -9.29 13.66
N LYS A 50 7.81 -10.49 13.82
CA LYS A 50 7.58 -11.33 15.02
C LYS A 50 7.97 -10.65 16.33
N LYS A 51 9.11 -9.96 16.35
CA LYS A 51 9.61 -9.26 17.56
C LYS A 51 8.73 -8.08 17.97
N LEU A 52 8.07 -7.45 17.00
CA LEU A 52 7.23 -6.26 17.19
C LEU A 52 5.73 -6.58 17.11
N ALA A 53 5.37 -7.86 16.95
CA ALA A 53 4.01 -8.33 16.75
C ALA A 53 3.29 -7.61 15.61
N CYS A 54 3.95 -7.50 14.44
CA CYS A 54 3.31 -7.01 13.23
C CYS A 54 2.07 -7.87 12.92
N LYS A 55 0.99 -7.19 12.55
CA LYS A 55 -0.27 -7.82 12.17
C LYS A 55 -0.13 -8.48 10.79
N ASP A 56 -0.85 -9.58 10.58
CA ASP A 56 -0.96 -10.24 9.28
C ASP A 56 -2.04 -9.54 8.45
N TYR A 57 -1.63 -8.73 7.48
CA TYR A 57 -2.55 -7.98 6.61
C TYR A 57 -3.30 -8.86 5.62
N THR A 58 -2.95 -10.14 5.49
CA THR A 58 -3.70 -11.08 4.66
C THR A 58 -4.96 -11.61 5.35
N ASP A 59 -5.04 -11.50 6.69
CA ASP A 59 -6.21 -11.91 7.47
C ASP A 59 -7.36 -10.88 7.37
N PRO A 60 -8.53 -11.26 6.83
CA PRO A 60 -9.71 -10.39 6.76
C PRO A 60 -10.16 -9.82 8.11
N LYS A 61 -9.97 -10.54 9.21
CA LYS A 61 -10.36 -10.11 10.56
C LYS A 61 -9.44 -8.99 11.04
N VAL A 62 -8.13 -9.15 10.86
CA VAL A 62 -7.14 -8.12 11.14
C VAL A 62 -7.47 -6.84 10.37
N GLN A 63 -7.77 -6.98 9.08
CA GLN A 63 -8.15 -5.86 8.23
C GLN A 63 -9.43 -5.17 8.75
N ALA A 64 -10.44 -5.92 9.16
CA ALA A 64 -11.69 -5.37 9.68
C ALA A 64 -11.52 -4.58 11.00
N GLU A 65 -10.56 -4.96 11.84
CA GLU A 65 -10.27 -4.29 13.11
C GLU A 65 -9.42 -3.01 12.96
N MET A 66 -8.77 -2.82 11.81
CA MET A 66 -7.92 -1.67 11.56
C MET A 66 -8.73 -0.52 10.97
N LYS A 67 -8.53 0.70 11.48
CA LYS A 67 -9.05 1.93 10.87
C LYS A 67 -7.98 2.58 10.00
N ASP A 68 -8.37 3.09 8.83
CA ASP A 68 -7.43 3.70 7.89
C ASP A 68 -6.76 4.95 8.46
N GLU A 69 -7.48 5.73 9.26
CA GLU A 69 -6.94 6.91 9.93
C GLU A 69 -5.89 6.56 10.99
N GLU A 70 -6.07 5.43 11.69
CA GLU A 70 -5.10 4.93 12.66
C GLU A 70 -3.86 4.39 11.95
N ALA A 71 -4.02 3.70 10.81
CA ALA A 71 -2.90 3.24 9.98
C ALA A 71 -2.12 4.43 9.40
N PHE A 72 -2.82 5.46 8.90
CA PHE A 72 -2.23 6.70 8.41
C PHE A 72 -1.39 7.38 9.50
N LYS A 73 -1.96 7.54 10.71
CA LYS A 73 -1.23 8.13 11.85
C LYS A 73 -0.04 7.27 12.26
N ALA A 74 -0.19 5.94 12.29
CA ALA A 74 0.92 5.04 12.61
C ALA A 74 2.08 5.18 11.61
N ILE A 75 1.80 5.36 10.32
CA ILE A 75 2.83 5.61 9.31
C ILE A 75 3.45 7.01 9.50
N LYS A 76 2.62 8.05 9.69
CA LYS A 76 3.07 9.45 9.75
C LYS A 76 3.83 9.79 11.05
N GLU A 77 3.33 9.32 12.18
CA GLU A 77 3.78 9.71 13.52
C GLU A 77 4.52 8.57 14.24
N GLY A 78 4.46 7.35 13.70
CA GLY A 78 4.93 6.14 14.36
C GLY A 78 3.88 5.53 15.28
N LEU A 79 4.22 4.37 15.85
CA LEU A 79 3.37 3.63 16.77
C LEU A 79 4.17 3.21 17.99
N LYS A 80 3.59 3.41 19.18
CA LYS A 80 4.14 2.93 20.46
C LYS A 80 3.16 1.98 21.13
N ASP A 81 3.67 1.06 21.93
CA ASP A 81 2.84 0.24 22.81
C ASP A 81 2.42 1.01 24.08
N LYS A 82 1.58 0.37 24.90
CA LYS A 82 1.11 0.91 26.19
C LYS A 82 2.21 1.23 27.20
N ASN A 83 3.41 0.66 27.02
CA ASN A 83 4.57 0.88 27.88
C ASN A 83 5.53 1.93 27.28
N GLY A 84 5.15 2.58 26.18
CA GLY A 84 5.95 3.60 25.51
C GLY A 84 7.03 3.06 24.59
N ARG A 85 7.11 1.74 24.37
CA ARG A 85 8.08 1.14 23.44
C ARG A 85 7.65 1.40 22.01
N THR A 86 8.58 1.91 21.19
CA THR A 86 8.35 2.12 19.76
C THR A 86 8.16 0.77 19.04
N LEU A 87 6.98 0.60 18.44
CA LEU A 87 6.61 -0.52 17.57
C LEU A 87 6.86 -0.18 16.10
N MET A 88 6.57 1.05 15.69
CA MET A 88 6.80 1.56 14.34
C MET A 88 7.41 2.95 14.43
N LYS A 89 8.45 3.22 13.64
CA LYS A 89 9.02 4.57 13.51
C LYS A 89 8.17 5.39 12.53
N PRO A 90 8.07 6.72 12.71
CA PRO A 90 7.46 7.57 11.71
C PRO A 90 8.20 7.44 10.37
N LEU A 91 7.44 7.52 9.29
CA LEU A 91 7.96 7.63 7.94
C LEU A 91 8.11 9.12 7.60
N GLU A 92 9.34 9.58 7.50
CA GLU A 92 9.68 10.98 7.23
C GLU A 92 9.87 11.23 5.73
N GLY A 93 9.66 12.48 5.29
CA GLY A 93 9.93 12.89 3.90
C GLY A 93 8.96 12.34 2.86
N VAL A 94 7.80 11.84 3.30
CA VAL A 94 6.75 11.27 2.44
C VAL A 94 5.50 12.13 2.51
N SER A 95 4.83 12.33 1.37
CA SER A 95 3.62 13.16 1.28
C SER A 95 2.41 12.46 1.90
N ASP A 96 1.41 13.23 2.34
CA ASP A 96 0.17 12.66 2.88
C ASP A 96 -0.55 11.76 1.86
N ASP A 97 -0.47 12.08 0.57
CA ASP A 97 -1.09 11.26 -0.47
C ASP A 97 -0.34 9.93 -0.68
N ASP A 98 0.99 9.93 -0.57
CA ASP A 98 1.77 8.69 -0.58
C ASP A 98 1.49 7.83 0.65
N ILE A 99 1.28 8.44 1.82
CA ILE A 99 0.88 7.69 3.04
C ILE A 99 -0.51 7.07 2.85
N LYS A 100 -1.49 7.81 2.33
CA LYS A 100 -2.81 7.25 2.00
C LYS A 100 -2.70 6.10 1.00
N ALA A 101 -1.84 6.25 -0.01
CA ALA A 101 -1.62 5.20 -0.99
C ALA A 101 -0.90 3.98 -0.39
N LEU A 102 0.01 4.15 0.57
CA LEU A 102 0.58 3.05 1.35
C LEU A 102 -0.47 2.32 2.19
N VAL A 103 -1.42 3.05 2.80
CA VAL A 103 -2.56 2.43 3.49
C VAL A 103 -3.41 1.63 2.51
N ALA A 104 -3.71 2.18 1.33
CA ALA A 104 -4.43 1.44 0.29
C ALA A 104 -3.65 0.21 -0.20
N TYR A 105 -2.34 0.31 -0.36
CA TYR A 105 -1.48 -0.82 -0.71
C TYR A 105 -1.50 -1.90 0.38
N MET A 106 -1.45 -1.51 1.66
CA MET A 106 -1.63 -2.42 2.79
C MET A 106 -3.00 -3.14 2.77
N ARG A 107 -4.08 -2.44 2.38
CA ARG A 107 -5.42 -3.06 2.22
C ARG A 107 -5.44 -4.12 1.11
N SER A 108 -4.59 -3.99 0.10
CA SER A 108 -4.54 -4.94 -1.03
C SER A 108 -4.05 -6.34 -0.66
N PHE A 109 -3.41 -6.52 0.51
CA PHE A 109 -2.97 -7.83 0.97
C PHE A 109 -4.11 -8.76 1.43
N LYS A 110 -5.28 -8.19 1.72
CA LYS A 110 -6.46 -8.96 2.13
C LYS A 110 -6.81 -9.98 1.04
N LYS A 111 -6.92 -11.25 1.43
CA LYS A 111 -7.35 -12.34 0.56
C LYS A 111 -8.83 -12.69 0.76
#